data_AF-A0A2H9MFR5-F1
#
_entry.id   AF-A0A2H9MFR5-F1
#
_cell.length_a   1.000
_cell.length_b   1.000
_cell.length_c   1.000
_cell.angle_alpha   90.00
_cell.angle_beta   90.00
_cell.angle_gamma   90.00
#
_symmetry.space_group_name_H-M   'P 1'
#
loop_
_entity.id
_entity.type
_entity.pdbx_description
1 polymer ?
#
loop_
_entity_poly.entity_id
_entity_poly.type
_entity_poly.pdbx_seq_one_letter_code
_entity_poly.pdbx_strand_id
1 'polypeptide(L)'
;MVILDDHGGGWRGALCDEQNGAGDLMSMYDIKKALSDGGVKFDVIVFHACLMSMVEVGYELRDRADFMVASQFVMPLQSVLGCEEWLGGLVNNPDIEPGQLAENIVNAVYNAGEAKGKKIHMAKVDFSKMTTLASKIGDLGNHLVTEVGTEAEWNEVLDAFNNT
;
A
#
# COMPACT_ATOMS: atom_id res chain seq x y z
N MET A 1 15.51 1.65 0.02
CA MET A 1 14.29 0.95 0.53
C MET A 1 14.11 1.16 2.03
N VAL A 2 12.86 1.17 2.52
CA VAL A 2 12.48 1.12 3.95
C VAL A 2 11.35 0.11 4.18
N ILE A 3 11.34 -0.56 5.34
CA ILE A 3 10.29 -1.51 5.74
C ILE A 3 9.60 -0.96 6.99
N LEU A 4 8.27 -0.87 6.92
CA LEU A 4 7.37 -0.43 7.98
C LEU A 4 6.57 -1.67 8.40
N ASP A 5 6.88 -2.23 9.56
CA ASP A 5 6.39 -3.52 10.04
C ASP A 5 5.69 -3.36 11.38
N ASP A 6 4.36 -3.39 11.36
CA ASP A 6 3.47 -3.31 12.52
C ASP A 6 2.00 -3.47 12.06
N HIS A 7 1.04 -3.11 12.92
CA HIS A 7 -0.36 -2.88 12.56
C HIS A 7 -0.51 -1.79 11.50
N GLY A 8 -1.55 -1.94 10.68
CA GLY A 8 -1.96 -0.96 9.69
C GLY A 8 -3.47 -0.78 9.69
N GLY A 9 -3.90 0.47 9.55
CA GLY A 9 -5.28 0.92 9.48
C GLY A 9 -5.60 1.64 8.17
N GLY A 10 -4.75 1.50 7.15
CA GLY A 10 -4.88 2.17 5.87
C GLY A 10 -4.70 3.68 6.00
N TRP A 11 -5.62 4.46 5.42
CA TRP A 11 -5.55 5.94 5.45
C TRP A 11 -5.55 6.55 6.85
N ARG A 12 -6.02 5.79 7.87
CA ARG A 12 -6.01 6.25 9.27
C ARG A 12 -4.62 6.25 9.89
N GLY A 13 -3.70 5.41 9.41
CA GLY A 13 -2.35 5.30 9.94
C GLY A 13 -1.81 3.87 10.00
N ALA A 14 -0.60 3.73 10.50
CA ALA A 14 0.11 2.48 10.76
C ALA A 14 1.08 2.66 11.94
N LEU A 15 1.82 1.61 12.32
CA LEU A 15 2.88 1.67 13.36
C LEU A 15 2.28 2.04 14.73
N CYS A 16 1.70 1.04 15.39
CA CYS A 16 0.93 1.19 16.61
C CYS A 16 1.86 1.24 17.83
N ASP A 17 1.76 2.29 18.64
CA ASP A 17 2.45 2.31 19.94
C ASP A 17 1.53 1.79 21.04
N GLU A 18 1.64 0.49 21.32
CA GLU A 18 0.89 -0.21 22.37
C GLU A 18 1.38 0.10 23.80
N GLN A 19 2.53 0.77 23.99
CA GLN A 19 3.07 1.08 25.32
C GLN A 19 2.68 2.48 25.79
N ASN A 20 3.17 3.50 25.09
CA ASN A 20 3.03 4.90 25.50
C ASN A 20 2.03 5.66 24.64
N GLY A 21 1.67 5.13 23.48
CA GLY A 21 0.67 5.68 22.57
C GLY A 21 -0.76 5.21 22.85
N ALA A 22 -0.97 4.37 23.88
CA ALA A 22 -2.28 3.79 24.21
C ALA A 22 -2.95 3.02 23.04
N GLY A 23 -2.14 2.43 22.16
CA GLY A 23 -2.61 1.71 20.97
C GLY A 23 -2.96 2.62 19.78
N ASP A 24 -2.48 3.86 19.79
CA ASP A 24 -2.67 4.78 18.68
C ASP A 24 -1.71 4.49 17.52
N LEU A 25 -2.17 4.76 16.30
CA LEU A 25 -1.39 4.61 15.09
C LEU A 25 -0.68 5.92 14.77
N MET A 26 0.54 5.87 14.23
CA MET A 26 1.08 7.03 13.53
C MET A 26 0.17 7.37 12.34
N SER A 27 -0.29 8.61 12.30
CA SER A 27 -1.08 9.11 11.18
C SER A 27 -0.28 9.06 9.88
N MET A 28 -0.95 8.98 8.73
CA MET A 28 -0.26 9.03 7.43
C MET A 28 0.51 10.34 7.22
N TYR A 29 0.03 11.44 7.82
CA TYR A 29 0.74 12.71 7.85
C TYR A 29 2.06 12.61 8.61
N ASP A 30 2.06 12.01 9.80
CA ASP A 30 3.26 11.86 10.63
C ASP A 30 4.26 10.89 9.99
N ILE A 31 3.78 9.79 9.38
CA ILE A 31 4.63 8.86 8.62
C ILE A 31 5.30 9.60 7.46
N LYS A 32 4.54 10.35 6.65
CA LYS A 32 5.11 11.14 5.56
C LYS A 32 6.13 12.15 6.05
N LYS A 33 5.81 12.85 7.14
CA LYS A 33 6.71 13.84 7.75
C LYS A 33 8.01 13.18 8.20
N ALA A 34 7.94 12.08 8.93
CA ALA A 34 9.13 11.33 9.37
C ALA A 34 10.00 10.86 8.18
N LEU A 35 9.37 10.34 7.12
CA LEU A 35 10.10 9.95 5.89
C LEU A 35 10.73 11.16 5.19
N SER A 36 10.07 12.31 5.20
CA SER A 36 10.59 13.57 4.63
C SER A 36 11.77 14.12 5.44
N ASP A 37 11.64 14.12 6.77
CA ASP A 37 12.63 14.63 7.71
C ASP A 37 13.92 13.78 7.69
N GLY A 38 13.80 12.50 7.32
CA GLY A 38 14.95 11.63 7.03
C GLY A 38 15.80 12.09 5.85
N GLY A 39 15.31 13.02 5.02
CA GLY A 39 16.08 13.66 3.94
C GLY A 39 16.42 12.75 2.76
N VAL A 40 15.77 11.58 2.66
CA VAL A 40 16.02 10.59 1.62
C VAL A 40 14.71 10.28 0.90
N LYS A 41 14.76 10.22 -0.44
CA LYS A 41 13.72 9.58 -1.23
C LYS A 41 14.06 8.10 -1.35
N PHE A 42 13.16 7.23 -0.93
CA PHE A 42 13.37 5.79 -0.96
C PHE A 42 13.06 5.22 -2.35
N ASP A 43 13.69 4.12 -2.74
CA ASP A 43 13.29 3.44 -3.99
C ASP A 43 11.98 2.67 -3.79
N VAL A 44 11.87 2.00 -2.64
CA VAL A 44 10.71 1.18 -2.26
C VAL A 44 10.34 1.43 -0.79
N ILE A 45 9.06 1.65 -0.52
CA ILE A 45 8.46 1.58 0.82
C ILE A 45 7.70 0.26 0.92
N VAL A 46 8.04 -0.58 1.88
CA VAL A 46 7.34 -1.84 2.13
C VAL A 46 6.50 -1.70 3.39
N PHE A 47 5.18 -1.79 3.28
CA PHE A 47 4.31 -1.97 4.42
C PHE A 47 4.11 -3.46 4.66
N HIS A 48 4.82 -4.01 5.64
CA HIS A 48 4.48 -5.30 6.23
C HIS A 48 3.39 -5.08 7.30
N ALA A 49 2.26 -4.53 6.86
CA ALA A 49 1.17 -4.09 7.72
C ALA A 49 -0.18 -4.31 7.01
N CYS A 50 -1.23 -4.50 7.80
CA CYS A 50 -2.58 -4.72 7.29
C CYS A 50 -3.12 -3.48 6.56
N LEU A 51 -3.96 -3.67 5.53
CA LEU A 51 -4.80 -2.61 4.95
C LEU A 51 -4.04 -1.41 4.33
N MET A 52 -2.74 -1.52 4.07
CA MET A 52 -1.92 -0.41 3.57
C MET A 52 -1.93 -0.23 2.05
N SER A 53 -2.47 -1.19 1.28
CA SER A 53 -2.61 -1.09 -0.17
C SER A 53 -3.85 -0.29 -0.59
N MET A 54 -3.97 0.92 -0.05
CA MET A 54 -5.06 1.86 -0.34
C MET A 54 -4.56 3.01 -1.22
N VAL A 55 -5.45 3.56 -2.04
CA VAL A 55 -5.12 4.65 -2.96
C VAL A 55 -4.72 5.92 -2.20
N GLU A 56 -5.36 6.18 -1.06
CA GLU A 56 -5.08 7.32 -0.19
C GLU A 56 -3.68 7.24 0.43
N VAL A 57 -3.28 6.05 0.89
CA VAL A 57 -1.93 5.79 1.42
C VAL A 57 -0.89 6.01 0.33
N GLY A 58 -1.10 5.39 -0.83
CA GLY A 58 -0.19 5.55 -1.98
C GLY A 58 -0.11 6.99 -2.45
N TYR A 59 -1.22 7.74 -2.41
CA TYR A 59 -1.24 9.13 -2.81
C TYR A 59 -0.50 10.00 -1.79
N GLU A 60 -0.72 9.81 -0.50
CA GLU A 60 -0.07 10.61 0.54
C GLU A 60 1.45 10.51 0.46
N LEU A 61 1.97 9.31 0.20
CA LEU A 61 3.41 8.99 0.17
C LEU A 61 4.04 9.05 -1.23
N ARG A 62 3.29 9.41 -2.28
CA ARG A 62 3.72 9.33 -3.69
C ARG A 62 5.04 10.03 -4.02
N ASP A 63 5.43 11.02 -3.22
CA ASP A 63 6.63 11.83 -3.40
C ASP A 63 7.79 11.42 -2.46
N ARG A 64 7.62 10.34 -1.70
CA ARG A 64 8.61 9.78 -0.76
C ARG A 64 9.30 8.53 -1.26
N ALA A 65 8.74 7.86 -2.27
CA ALA A 65 9.39 6.74 -2.94
C ALA A 65 9.06 6.62 -4.43
N ASP A 66 9.62 5.61 -5.11
CA ASP A 66 9.20 5.23 -6.48
C ASP A 66 8.13 4.13 -6.45
N PHE A 67 8.24 3.18 -5.52
CA PHE A 67 7.29 2.08 -5.36
C PHE A 67 6.83 1.91 -3.92
N MET A 68 5.61 1.38 -3.76
CA MET A 68 5.11 0.84 -2.51
C MET A 68 4.76 -0.63 -2.67
N VAL A 69 5.07 -1.44 -1.66
CA VAL A 69 4.62 -2.83 -1.56
C VAL A 69 3.75 -2.97 -0.32
N ALA A 70 2.49 -3.33 -0.49
CA ALA A 70 1.51 -3.33 0.61
C ALA A 70 0.35 -4.32 0.39
N SER A 71 -0.30 -4.72 1.47
CA SER A 71 -1.49 -5.59 1.46
C SER A 71 -2.78 -4.80 1.55
N GLN A 72 -3.81 -5.22 0.79
CA GLN A 72 -5.16 -4.64 0.89
C GLN A 72 -5.98 -5.26 2.03
N PHE A 73 -5.54 -6.42 2.54
CA PHE A 73 -6.26 -7.20 3.54
C PHE A 73 -5.44 -7.32 4.83
N VAL A 74 -6.05 -7.95 5.84
CA VAL A 74 -5.35 -8.35 7.05
C VAL A 74 -4.32 -9.41 6.69
N MET A 75 -3.06 -9.13 7.00
CA MET A 75 -1.98 -10.08 6.81
C MET A 75 -1.91 -11.06 7.99
N PRO A 76 -1.46 -12.30 7.78
CA PRO A 76 -1.11 -13.18 8.88
C PRO A 76 0.11 -12.59 9.61
N LEU A 77 -0.13 -11.95 10.76
CA LEU A 77 0.89 -11.29 11.60
C LEU A 77 1.92 -12.31 12.11
N GLN A 78 3.00 -12.46 11.34
CA GLN A 78 4.21 -13.20 11.68
C GLN A 78 5.40 -12.30 11.30
N SER A 79 6.64 -12.74 11.56
CA SER A 79 7.84 -12.06 11.05
C SER A 79 7.70 -11.67 9.57
N VAL A 80 8.41 -10.63 9.13
CA VAL A 80 8.39 -10.12 7.75
C VAL A 80 8.39 -11.28 6.72
N LEU A 81 7.26 -11.48 6.07
CA LEU A 81 7.01 -12.68 5.26
C LEU A 81 7.95 -12.76 4.05
N GLY A 82 8.42 -13.97 3.76
CA GLY A 82 9.28 -14.26 2.60
C GLY A 82 10.68 -13.61 2.64
N CYS A 83 11.10 -13.04 3.78
CA CYS A 83 12.33 -12.25 3.86
C CYS A 83 13.59 -13.03 3.50
N GLU A 84 13.69 -14.32 3.83
CA GLU A 84 14.83 -15.14 3.44
C GLU A 84 15.04 -15.17 1.91
N GLU A 85 13.96 -15.24 1.14
CA GLU A 85 13.99 -15.29 -0.32
C GLU A 85 14.32 -13.92 -0.93
N TRP A 86 13.52 -12.90 -0.64
CA TRP A 86 13.71 -11.59 -1.30
C TRP A 86 14.94 -10.84 -0.78
N LEU A 87 15.29 -10.97 0.51
CA LEU A 87 16.51 -10.37 1.04
C LEU A 87 17.75 -11.11 0.55
N GLY A 88 17.68 -12.44 0.44
CA GLY A 88 18.74 -13.24 -0.18
C GLY A 88 18.99 -12.82 -1.64
N GLY A 89 17.91 -12.56 -2.39
CA GLY A 89 18.00 -12.01 -3.74
C GLY A 89 18.69 -10.64 -3.78
N LEU A 90 18.35 -9.73 -2.86
CA LEU A 90 18.97 -8.41 -2.76
C LEU A 90 20.45 -8.49 -2.35
N VAL A 91 20.82 -9.36 -1.41
CA VAL A 91 22.22 -9.57 -1.01
C VAL A 91 23.07 -10.08 -2.17
N ASN A 92 22.51 -10.98 -2.99
CA ASN A 92 23.21 -11.54 -4.15
C ASN A 92 23.30 -10.58 -5.35
N ASN A 93 22.38 -9.61 -5.44
CA ASN A 93 22.37 -8.59 -6.48
C ASN A 93 21.95 -7.23 -5.87
N PRO A 94 22.89 -6.51 -5.23
CA PRO A 94 22.58 -5.23 -4.58
C PRO A 94 22.21 -4.12 -5.59
N ASP A 95 22.58 -4.27 -6.86
CA ASP A 95 22.27 -3.34 -7.95
C ASP A 95 20.94 -3.68 -8.67
N ILE A 96 20.10 -4.54 -8.06
CA ILE A 96 18.79 -4.88 -8.61
C ILE A 96 17.92 -3.63 -8.80
N GLU A 97 17.30 -3.52 -9.97
CA GLU A 97 16.37 -2.43 -10.26
C GLU A 97 15.23 -2.38 -9.23
N PRO A 98 14.90 -1.20 -8.66
CA PRO A 98 13.92 -1.11 -7.56
C PRO A 98 12.54 -1.69 -7.87
N GLY A 99 12.06 -1.51 -9.11
CA GLY A 99 10.78 -2.04 -9.55
C GLY A 99 10.76 -3.57 -9.62
N GLN A 100 11.91 -4.19 -9.89
CA GLN A 100 12.09 -5.64 -9.86
C GLN A 100 12.24 -6.14 -8.42
N LEU A 101 12.96 -5.41 -7.56
CA LEU A 101 13.01 -5.72 -6.13
C LEU A 101 11.62 -5.73 -5.50
N ALA A 102 10.80 -4.70 -5.78
CA ALA A 102 9.42 -4.64 -5.30
C ALA A 102 8.56 -5.82 -5.76
N GLU A 103 8.77 -6.29 -7.00
CA GLU A 103 8.08 -7.46 -7.54
C GLU A 103 8.55 -8.76 -6.89
N ASN A 104 9.86 -8.90 -6.66
CA ASN A 104 10.42 -10.04 -5.93
C ASN A 104 9.85 -10.14 -4.51
N ILE A 105 9.68 -9.00 -3.82
CA ILE A 105 9.05 -8.95 -2.49
C ILE A 105 7.61 -9.45 -2.56
N VAL A 106 6.81 -8.98 -3.53
CA VAL A 106 5.42 -9.45 -3.71
C VAL A 106 5.37 -10.97 -3.91
N ASN A 107 6.20 -11.50 -4.81
CA ASN A 107 6.23 -12.92 -5.11
C ASN A 107 6.67 -13.77 -3.91
N ALA A 108 7.72 -13.36 -3.20
CA ALA A 108 8.22 -14.06 -2.02
C ALA A 108 7.18 -14.06 -0.86
N VAL A 109 6.49 -12.94 -0.63
CA VAL A 109 5.41 -12.86 0.35
C VAL A 109 4.25 -13.78 -0.03
N TYR A 110 3.86 -13.80 -1.31
CA TYR A 110 2.82 -14.69 -1.83
C TYR A 110 3.19 -16.16 -1.62
N ASN A 111 4.38 -16.56 -2.07
CA ASN A 111 4.89 -17.94 -1.94
C ASN A 111 4.95 -18.38 -0.47
N ALA A 112 5.41 -17.51 0.43
CA ALA A 112 5.47 -17.80 1.87
C ALA A 112 4.09 -17.97 2.50
N GLY A 113 3.09 -17.19 2.06
CA GLY A 113 1.71 -17.33 2.50
C GLY A 113 1.07 -18.63 2.00
N GLU A 114 1.21 -18.92 0.72
CA GLU A 114 0.71 -20.15 0.09
C GLU A 114 1.30 -21.41 0.72
N ALA A 115 2.63 -21.43 0.97
CA ALA A 115 3.31 -22.55 1.62
C ALA A 115 2.78 -22.84 3.04
N LYS A 116 2.16 -21.84 3.69
CA LYS A 116 1.53 -21.95 5.02
C LYS A 116 0.02 -22.16 4.94
N GLY A 117 -0.55 -22.33 3.75
CA GLY A 117 -1.99 -22.43 3.52
C GLY A 117 -2.77 -21.19 3.98
N LYS A 118 -2.14 -20.01 3.91
CA LYS A 118 -2.74 -18.73 4.30
C LYS A 118 -3.17 -17.97 3.05
N LYS A 119 -4.36 -17.39 3.10
CA LYS A 119 -4.76 -16.38 2.12
C LYS A 119 -3.89 -15.14 2.33
N ILE A 120 -3.13 -14.76 1.32
CA ILE A 120 -2.24 -13.61 1.35
C ILE A 120 -2.51 -12.74 0.12
N HIS A 121 -2.36 -11.43 0.30
CA HIS A 121 -2.43 -10.46 -0.78
C HIS A 121 -1.31 -9.45 -0.58
N MET A 122 -0.54 -9.17 -1.62
CA MET A 122 0.49 -8.15 -1.62
C MET A 122 0.56 -7.56 -3.02
N ALA A 123 0.67 -6.24 -3.12
CA ALA A 123 0.69 -5.55 -4.41
C ALA A 123 1.86 -4.56 -4.47
N LYS A 124 2.44 -4.45 -5.66
CA LYS A 124 3.38 -3.38 -6.04
C LYS A 124 2.58 -2.23 -6.61
N VAL A 125 2.75 -1.04 -6.04
CA VAL A 125 2.13 0.21 -6.48
C VAL A 125 3.23 1.14 -7.02
N ASP A 126 3.07 1.60 -8.26
CA ASP A 126 3.96 2.56 -8.90
C ASP A 126 3.51 3.99 -8.57
N PHE A 127 4.33 4.71 -7.80
CA PHE A 127 4.00 6.06 -7.34
C PHE A 127 3.97 7.10 -8.47
N SER A 128 4.62 6.84 -9.60
CA SER A 128 4.53 7.72 -10.78
C SER A 128 3.11 7.82 -11.34
N LYS A 129 2.24 6.84 -11.05
CA LYS A 129 0.85 6.80 -11.52
C LYS A 129 -0.15 7.43 -10.57
N MET A 130 0.22 7.68 -9.32
CA MET A 130 -0.73 8.06 -8.26
C MET A 130 -1.39 9.42 -8.49
N THR A 131 -0.68 10.39 -9.06
CA THR A 131 -1.27 11.69 -9.41
C THR A 131 -2.35 11.53 -10.49
N THR A 132 -2.06 10.75 -11.54
CA THR A 132 -3.02 10.47 -12.62
C THR A 132 -4.23 9.70 -12.10
N LEU A 133 -4.01 8.68 -11.27
CA LEU A 133 -5.08 7.88 -10.67
C LEU A 133 -5.99 8.76 -9.80
N ALA A 134 -5.42 9.58 -8.92
CA ALA A 134 -6.18 10.50 -8.07
C ALA A 134 -7.01 11.49 -8.90
N SER A 135 -6.43 12.04 -9.99
CA SER A 135 -7.19 12.89 -10.92
C SER A 135 -8.38 12.15 -11.51
N LYS A 136 -8.22 10.90 -11.94
CA LYS A 136 -9.30 10.11 -12.54
C LYS A 136 -10.40 9.73 -11.55
N ILE A 137 -10.04 9.46 -10.30
CA ILE A 137 -11.01 9.27 -9.23
C ILE A 137 -11.78 10.58 -8.98
N GLY A 138 -11.09 11.72 -8.98
CA GLY A 138 -11.72 13.04 -8.88
C GLY A 138 -12.67 13.35 -10.05
N ASP A 139 -12.26 13.06 -11.28
CA ASP A 139 -13.09 13.22 -12.49
C ASP A 139 -14.39 12.40 -12.35
N LEU A 140 -14.27 11.13 -11.95
CA LEU A 140 -15.41 10.26 -11.71
C LEU A 140 -16.32 10.82 -10.61
N GLY A 141 -15.76 11.20 -9.47
CA GLY A 141 -16.53 11.77 -8.35
C GLY A 141 -17.30 13.03 -8.74
N ASN A 142 -16.67 13.93 -9.51
CA ASN A 142 -17.34 15.11 -10.02
C ASN A 142 -18.47 14.75 -10.98
N HIS A 143 -18.23 13.85 -11.93
CA HIS A 143 -19.25 13.42 -12.89
C HIS A 143 -20.48 12.81 -12.21
N LEU A 144 -20.26 11.96 -11.20
CA LEU A 144 -21.35 11.39 -10.39
C LEU A 144 -22.19 12.46 -9.68
N VAL A 145 -21.62 13.61 -9.31
CA VAL A 145 -22.34 14.69 -8.61
C VAL A 145 -23.02 15.64 -9.59
N THR A 146 -22.40 15.94 -10.73
CA THR A 146 -22.85 17.00 -11.63
C THR A 146 -23.69 16.51 -12.80
N GLU A 147 -23.50 15.26 -13.23
CA GLU A 147 -24.12 14.74 -14.46
C GLU A 147 -25.07 13.57 -14.21
N VAL A 148 -24.93 12.82 -13.10
CA VAL A 148 -25.89 11.77 -12.71
C VAL A 148 -27.06 12.39 -11.94
N GLY A 149 -28.10 12.77 -12.68
CA GLY A 149 -29.23 13.53 -12.16
C GLY A 149 -30.54 12.74 -12.03
N THR A 150 -30.63 11.58 -12.68
CA THR A 150 -31.86 10.78 -12.73
C THR A 150 -31.76 9.49 -11.94
N GLU A 151 -32.91 8.97 -11.49
CA GLU A 151 -33.00 7.67 -10.82
C GLU A 151 -32.51 6.53 -11.72
N ALA A 152 -32.74 6.61 -13.04
CA ALA A 152 -32.27 5.62 -13.99
C ALA A 152 -30.74 5.55 -14.06
N GLU A 153 -30.06 6.70 -14.13
CA GLU A 153 -28.58 6.75 -14.15
C GLU A 153 -28.00 6.27 -12.81
N TRP A 154 -28.62 6.62 -11.68
CA TRP A 154 -28.20 6.10 -10.38
C TRP A 154 -28.42 4.58 -10.25
N ASN A 155 -29.45 4.03 -10.87
CA ASN A 155 -29.67 2.58 -10.92
C ASN A 155 -28.57 1.87 -11.72
N GLU A 156 -28.07 2.47 -12.81
CA GLU A 156 -26.92 1.91 -13.55
C GLU A 156 -25.65 1.91 -12.68
N VAL A 157 -25.39 3.00 -11.96
CA VAL A 157 -24.24 3.08 -11.02
C VAL A 157 -24.36 2.03 -9.91
N LEU A 158 -25.55 1.88 -9.33
CA LEU A 158 -25.83 0.87 -8.30
C LEU A 158 -25.70 -0.55 -8.84
N ASP A 159 -26.17 -0.80 -10.06
CA ASP A 159 -26.04 -2.10 -10.71
C ASP A 159 -24.57 -2.46 -10.93
N ALA A 160 -23.78 -1.51 -11.45
CA ALA A 160 -22.34 -1.68 -11.61
C ALA A 160 -21.64 -1.96 -10.27
N PHE A 161 -22.00 -1.24 -9.19
CA PHE A 161 -21.42 -1.46 -7.86
C PHE A 161 -21.76 -2.84 -7.27
N ASN A 162 -22.99 -3.34 -7.48
CA ASN A 162 -23.45 -4.58 -6.87
C ASN A 162 -23.06 -5.85 -7.66
N ASN A 163 -22.74 -5.73 -8.96
CA ASN A 163 -22.53 -6.87 -9.85
C ASN A 163 -21.10 -7.00 -10.41
N THR A 164 -20.13 -6.24 -9.89
CA THR A 164 -18.69 -6.41 -10.12
C THR A 164 -18.00 -7.06 -8.92
#